data_AF-A0A351VGP1-F1
#
_entry.id   AF-A0A351VGP1-F1
#
_cell.length_a   1.000
_cell.length_b   1.000
_cell.length_c   1.000
_cell.angle_alpha   90.00
_cell.angle_beta   90.00
_cell.angle_gamma   90.00
#
_symmetry.space_group_name_H-M   'P 1'
#
loop_
_entity.id
_entity.type
_entity.pdbx_description
1 polymer ?
#
loop_
_entity_poly.entity_id
_entity_poly.type
_entity_poly.pdbx_seq_one_letter_code
_entity_poly.pdbx_strand_id
1 'polypeptide(L)' 'MIKTWGTDFTENLLLNKSIAVTIKGGFNADYTSNGGNTILRGSITVGKGSLTVEHLVVQ' A
#
# COMPACT_ATOMS: atom_id res chain seq x y z
N MET A 1 7.91 -6.72 3.36
CA MET A 1 7.06 -6.55 2.17
C MET A 1 5.62 -6.83 2.56
N ILE A 2 4.68 -5.99 2.14
CA ILE A 2 3.25 -6.09 2.45
C ILE A 2 2.50 -6.26 1.12
N LYS A 3 1.58 -7.23 1.07
CA LYS A 3 0.65 -7.42 -0.06
C LYS A 3 -0.73 -6.95 0.37
N THR A 4 -1.41 -6.15 -0.45
CA THR A 4 -2.76 -5.63 -0.16
C THR A 4 -3.74 -6.06 -1.23
N TRP A 5 -4.96 -6.42 -0.80
CA TRP A 5 -6.06 -6.68 -1.72
C TRP A 5 -6.39 -5.46 -2.57
N GLY A 6 -6.84 -5.70 -3.80
CA GLY A 6 -7.37 -4.69 -4.71
C GLY A 6 -8.75 -4.19 -4.24
N THR A 7 -8.74 -3.41 -3.16
CA THR A 7 -9.91 -2.82 -2.52
C THR A 7 -9.59 -1.40 -2.03
N ASP A 8 -10.60 -0.72 -1.50
CA ASP A 8 -10.50 0.60 -0.92
C ASP A 8 -10.16 0.51 0.58
N PHE A 9 -9.13 1.23 0.99
CA PHE A 9 -8.80 1.54 2.38
C PHE A 9 -9.10 3.02 2.64
N THR A 10 -9.85 3.33 3.70
CA THR A 10 -10.27 4.71 4.03
C THR A 10 -9.54 5.23 5.28
N GLU A 11 -8.23 5.03 5.34
CA GLU A 11 -7.39 5.37 6.49
C GLU A 11 -6.18 6.20 6.09
N ASN A 12 -5.48 6.75 7.09
CA ASN A 12 -4.21 7.42 6.89
C ASN A 12 -3.07 6.46 7.27
N LEU A 13 -2.09 6.31 6.38
CA LEU A 13 -0.91 5.47 6.62
C LEU A 13 0.27 6.32 7.10
N LEU A 14 0.71 6.07 8.33
CA LEU A 14 1.91 6.70 8.90
C LEU A 14 3.08 5.71 8.97
N LEU A 15 4.15 6.00 8.23
CA LEU A 15 5.41 5.25 8.26
C LEU A 15 6.47 6.05 9.03
N ASN A 16 6.50 5.89 10.35
CA ASN A 16 7.40 6.63 11.26
C ASN A 16 8.51 5.75 11.88
N LYS A 17 8.89 4.67 11.20
CA LYS A 17 10.01 3.81 11.60
C LYS A 17 11.10 3.90 10.53
N SER A 18 12.37 3.96 10.95
CA SER A 18 13.52 4.05 10.04
C SER A 18 13.82 2.71 9.35
N ILE A 19 12.86 2.21 8.58
CA ILE A 19 12.93 0.94 7.84
C ILE A 19 12.43 1.15 6.41
N ALA A 20 12.88 0.31 5.49
CA ALA A 20 12.36 0.27 4.13
C ALA A 20 11.10 -0.60 4.07
N VAL A 21 10.00 -0.05 3.55
CA VAL A 21 8.72 -0.75 3.37
C VAL A 21 8.39 -0.84 1.89
N THR A 22 7.94 -2.02 1.46
CA THR A 22 7.41 -2.23 0.11
C THR A 22 5.96 -2.67 0.23
N ILE A 23 5.04 -1.94 -0.40
CA ILE A 23 3.62 -2.26 -0.49
C ILE A 23 3.31 -2.61 -1.95
N LYS A 24 2.74 -3.79 -2.16
CA LYS A 24 2.22 -4.21 -3.45
C LYS A 24 0.71 -4.39 -3.36
N GLY A 25 -0.03 -3.57 -4.09
CA GLY A 25 -1.49 -3.58 -4.14
C GLY A 25 -2.07 -4.36 -5.30
N GLY A 26 -3.39 -4.37 -5.36
CA GLY A 26 -4.13 -4.98 -6.46
C GLY A 26 -4.31 -6.50 -6.38
N PHE A 27 -4.01 -7.12 -5.24
CA PHE A 27 -4.11 -8.58 -5.11
C PHE A 27 -5.56 -9.09 -5.09
N ASN A 28 -5.79 -10.25 -5.71
CA ASN A 28 -7.01 -11.04 -5.53
C ASN A 28 -7.11 -11.63 -4.12
N ALA A 29 -8.26 -12.23 -3.79
CA ALA A 29 -8.54 -12.83 -2.48
C ALA A 29 -7.41 -13.79 -2.00
N ASP A 30 -6.83 -14.54 -2.93
CA ASP A 30 -5.82 -15.56 -2.65
C ASP A 30 -4.38 -15.01 -2.64
N TYR A 31 -4.18 -13.71 -2.90
CA TYR A 31 -2.86 -13.06 -3.00
C TYR A 31 -1.90 -13.69 -4.02
N THR A 32 -2.45 -14.31 -5.07
CA THR A 32 -1.71 -15.01 -6.13
C THR A 32 -1.47 -14.14 -7.36
N SER A 33 -2.35 -13.18 -7.64
CA SER A 33 -2.22 -12.25 -8.77
C SER A 33 -2.53 -10.84 -8.33
N ASN A 34 -1.80 -9.84 -8.85
CA ASN A 34 -1.95 -8.43 -8.50
C ASN A 34 -2.43 -7.57 -9.66
N GLY A 35 -3.35 -8.07 -10.50
CA GLY A 35 -3.80 -7.37 -11.71
C GLY A 35 -4.68 -6.13 -11.47
N GLY A 36 -5.12 -5.87 -10.24
CA GLY A 36 -5.91 -4.68 -9.89
C GLY A 36 -5.07 -3.54 -9.33
N ASN A 37 -5.76 -2.59 -8.68
CA ASN A 37 -5.14 -1.56 -7.84
C ASN A 37 -5.74 -1.61 -6.44
N THR A 38 -4.92 -1.35 -5.42
CA THR A 38 -5.42 -0.96 -4.09
C THR A 38 -5.62 0.55 -4.07
N ILE A 39 -6.74 1.03 -3.56
CA ILE A 39 -7.03 2.46 -3.44
C ILE A 39 -6.92 2.85 -1.96
N LEU A 40 -6.09 3.83 -1.64
CA LEU A 40 -6.07 4.48 -0.34
C LEU A 40 -6.78 5.84 -0.46
N ARG A 41 -7.94 5.96 0.18
CA ARG A 41 -8.72 7.19 0.28
C ARG A 41 -8.30 7.95 1.53
N GLY A 42 -7.13 8.58 1.45
CA GLY A 42 -6.46 9.16 2.61
C GLY A 42 -5.05 9.59 2.26
N SER A 43 -4.20 9.74 3.27
CA SER A 43 -2.83 10.19 3.09
C SER A 43 -1.80 9.11 3.44
N ILE A 44 -0.67 9.15 2.74
CA ILE A 44 0.54 8.41 3.12
C ILE A 44 1.56 9.42 3.60
N THR A 45 2.01 9.27 4.85
CA THR A 45 3.09 10.07 5.41
C THR A 45 4.30 9.18 5.68
N VAL A 46 5.39 9.42 4.96
CA VAL A 46 6.70 8.79 5.25
C VAL A 46 7.50 9.74 6.14
N GLY A 47 7.46 9.49 7.44
CA GLY A 47 8.20 10.29 8.42
C GLY A 47 9.68 9.88 8.51
N LYS A 48 9.95 8.57 8.52
CA LYS A 48 11.30 7.99 8.56
C LYS A 48 11.37 6.77 7.65
N GLY A 49 12.57 6.45 7.16
CA GLY A 49 12.78 5.30 6.29
C GLY A 49 12.37 5.58 4.84
N SER A 50 11.87 4.57 4.15
CA SER A 50 11.48 4.67 2.74
C SER A 50 10.27 3.81 2.42
N LEU A 51 9.51 4.21 1.41
CA LEU A 51 8.36 3.49 0.89
C LEU A 51 8.54 3.22 -0.61
N THR A 52 8.38 1.97 -1.02
CA THR A 52 8.24 1.55 -2.42
C THR A 52 6.82 1.03 -2.63
N VAL A 53 6.16 1.49 -3.69
CA VAL A 53 4.77 1.12 -4.00
C VAL A 53 4.65 0.51 -5.39
N GLU A 54 3.76 -0.47 -5.52
CA GLU A 54 3.34 -1.08 -6.78
C GLU A 54 1.82 -1.24 -6.72
N HIS A 55 1.10 -0.83 -7.78
CA HIS A 55 -0.36 -0.99 -7.90
C HIS A 55 -1.14 -0.41 -6.70
N LEU A 56 -0.68 0.74 -6.22
CA LEU A 56 -1.32 1.52 -5.16
C LEU A 56 -1.68 2.89 -5.70
N VAL A 57 -2.95 3.29 -5.52
CA VAL A 57 -3.47 4.60 -5.88
C VAL A 57 -3.83 5.34 -4.59
N VAL A 58 -3.45 6.61 -4.49
CA VAL A 58 -3.80 7.50 -3.36
C VAL A 58 -4.74 8.58 -3.89
N GLN A 59 -5.88 8.79 -3.22
CA GLN A 59 -6.92 9.76 -3.57
C GLN A 59 -7.37 10.57 -2.36
#